data_AF-E3G8S8-F1
#
_entry.id   AF-E3G8S8-F1
#
_cell.length_a   1.000
_cell.length_b   1.000
_cell.length_c   1.000
_cell.angle_alpha   90.00
_cell.angle_beta   90.00
_cell.angle_gamma   90.00
#
_symmetry.space_group_name_H-M   'P 1'
#
loop_
_entity.id
_entity.type
_entity.pdbx_description
1 polymer ?
#
loop_
_entity_poly.entity_id
_entity_poly.type
_entity_poly.pdbx_seq_one_letter_code
_entity_poly.pdbx_strand_id
1 'polypeptide(L)'
;MRYNLQQCRRFIFSKTFAVMALVSTALLLIFWYMLWASALSGRTALDKSFPELTIYLTVCCIIGVIFAARAVYRPPAGKTPKYVFEVFGHGFCLGLMLVLNSFDVYVYLFPDKTVQYVSDYDVVFPGPSRGKSGHCEAGIWIDAPYSHRQKQLCTNKTDLFLRRKQGMDGVWVTARVNKLGTYIVDYTFIYK
;
A
#
# COMPACT_ATOMS: atom_id res chain seq x y z
N MET A 1 -4.78 -43.69 21.58
CA MET A 1 -3.82 -42.76 20.95
C MET A 1 -3.55 -43.00 19.45
N ARG A 2 -3.44 -44.24 18.94
CA ARG A 2 -3.16 -44.49 17.50
C ARG A 2 -4.26 -44.01 16.53
N TYR A 3 -5.53 -44.01 16.95
CA TYR A 3 -6.66 -43.57 16.13
C TYR A 3 -6.58 -42.08 15.74
N ASN A 4 -6.20 -41.23 16.70
CA ASN A 4 -6.07 -39.77 16.48
C ASN A 4 -4.92 -39.43 15.50
N LEU A 5 -3.83 -40.20 15.50
CA LEU A 5 -2.70 -40.01 14.58
C LEU A 5 -3.06 -40.40 13.15
N GLN A 6 -3.84 -41.47 12.97
CA GLN A 6 -4.26 -41.95 11.65
C GLN A 6 -5.33 -41.03 11.02
N GLN A 7 -6.23 -40.48 11.85
CA GLN A 7 -7.25 -39.51 11.45
C GLN A 7 -6.63 -38.16 11.10
N CYS A 8 -5.64 -37.70 11.86
CA CYS A 8 -4.87 -36.49 11.54
C CYS A 8 -4.10 -36.64 10.21
N ARG A 9 -3.47 -37.81 9.97
CA ARG A 9 -2.75 -38.07 8.71
C ARG A 9 -3.67 -38.10 7.49
N ARG A 10 -4.89 -38.65 7.60
CA ARG A 10 -5.90 -38.60 6.53
C ARG A 10 -6.42 -37.19 6.27
N PHE A 11 -6.52 -36.36 7.32
CA PHE A 11 -6.92 -34.97 7.19
C PHE A 11 -5.85 -34.13 6.48
N ILE A 12 -4.57 -34.29 6.84
CA ILE A 12 -3.43 -33.58 6.21
C ILE A 12 -3.32 -33.92 4.71
N PHE A 13 -3.63 -35.15 4.29
CA PHE A 13 -3.64 -35.55 2.87
C PHE A 13 -4.99 -35.37 2.17
N SER A 14 -5.94 -34.67 2.79
CA SER A 14 -7.26 -34.42 2.19
C SER A 14 -7.22 -33.24 1.20
N LYS A 15 -8.08 -33.30 0.18
CA LYS A 15 -8.26 -32.19 -0.79
C LYS A 15 -8.67 -30.89 -0.09
N THR A 16 -9.43 -30.98 1.01
CA THR A 16 -9.87 -29.81 1.78
C THR A 16 -8.70 -29.15 2.51
N PHE A 17 -7.79 -29.93 3.10
CA PHE A 17 -6.57 -29.39 3.69
C PHE A 17 -5.69 -28.70 2.65
N ALA A 18 -5.51 -29.30 1.47
CA ALA A 18 -4.75 -28.68 0.38
C ALA A 18 -5.35 -27.34 -0.09
N VAL A 19 -6.68 -27.27 -0.24
CA VAL A 19 -7.37 -26.02 -0.60
C VAL A 19 -7.22 -24.97 0.50
N MET A 20 -7.41 -25.34 1.76
CA MET A 20 -7.26 -24.41 2.89
C MET A 20 -5.82 -23.89 3.02
N ALA A 21 -4.83 -24.76 2.84
CA ALA A 21 -3.42 -24.37 2.83
C ALA A 21 -3.14 -23.37 1.70
N LEU A 22 -3.62 -23.66 0.48
CA LEU A 22 -3.46 -22.77 -0.68
C LEU A 22 -4.10 -21.39 -0.46
N VAL A 23 -5.33 -21.35 0.05
CA VAL A 23 -6.02 -20.08 0.38
C VAL A 23 -5.26 -19.32 1.46
N SER A 24 -4.77 -20.01 2.49
CA SER A 24 -4.02 -19.38 3.58
C SER A 24 -2.69 -18.79 3.08
N THR A 25 -1.95 -19.52 2.24
CA THR A 25 -0.73 -19.02 1.60
C THR A 25 -1.02 -17.80 0.73
N ALA A 26 -2.10 -17.81 -0.06
CA ALA A 26 -2.48 -16.66 -0.88
C ALA A 26 -2.80 -15.43 -0.02
N LEU A 27 -3.54 -15.60 1.07
CA LEU A 27 -3.85 -14.50 2.01
C LEU A 27 -2.59 -13.94 2.68
N LEU A 28 -1.65 -14.81 3.07
CA LEU A 28 -0.37 -14.37 3.64
C LEU A 28 0.47 -13.58 2.64
N LEU A 29 0.49 -14.00 1.37
CA LEU A 29 1.18 -13.26 0.30
C LEU A 29 0.55 -11.89 0.06
N ILE A 30 -0.78 -11.81 0.03
CA ILE A 30 -1.50 -10.53 -0.11
C ILE A 30 -1.20 -9.63 1.09
N PHE A 31 -1.25 -10.16 2.31
CA PHE A 31 -0.96 -9.39 3.51
C PHE A 31 0.48 -8.86 3.53
N TRP A 32 1.45 -9.71 3.16
CA TRP A 32 2.84 -9.31 3.01
C TRP A 32 3.02 -8.21 1.95
N TYR A 33 2.41 -8.39 0.77
CA TYR A 33 2.40 -7.39 -0.29
C TYR A 33 1.85 -6.05 0.19
N MET A 34 0.74 -6.06 0.93
CA MET A 34 0.10 -4.84 1.44
C MET A 34 0.99 -4.09 2.43
N LEU A 35 1.68 -4.79 3.33
CA LEU A 35 2.64 -4.17 4.25
C LEU A 35 3.81 -3.52 3.50
N TRP A 36 4.38 -4.26 2.55
CA TRP A 36 5.48 -3.76 1.72
C TRP A 36 5.07 -2.57 0.87
N ALA A 37 3.93 -2.65 0.17
CA ALA A 37 3.41 -1.58 -0.67
C ALA A 37 3.04 -0.33 0.15
N SER A 38 2.49 -0.49 1.36
CA SER A 38 2.20 0.64 2.26
C SER A 38 3.49 1.34 2.72
N ALA A 39 4.57 0.59 2.96
CA ALA A 39 5.86 1.17 3.29
C ALA A 39 6.42 2.01 2.12
N LEU A 40 6.25 1.54 0.88
CA LEU A 40 6.63 2.28 -0.33
C LEU A 40 5.77 3.52 -0.55
N SER A 41 4.45 3.43 -0.35
CA SER A 41 3.54 4.57 -0.44
C SER A 41 3.95 5.71 0.49
N GLY A 42 4.51 5.41 1.67
CA GLY A 42 5.05 6.41 2.60
C GLY A 42 6.18 7.28 2.03
N ARG A 43 6.87 6.84 0.98
CA ARG A 43 7.95 7.58 0.29
C ARG A 43 7.62 7.98 -1.14
N THR A 44 6.45 7.58 -1.64
CA THR A 44 6.03 7.85 -3.01
C THR A 44 5.08 9.04 -3.06
N ALA A 45 5.27 9.90 -4.04
CA ALA A 45 4.39 11.02 -4.37
C ALA A 45 3.91 10.82 -5.82
N LEU A 46 2.66 10.39 -5.97
CA LEU A 46 2.00 10.36 -7.28
C LEU A 46 1.70 11.79 -7.73
N ASP A 47 1.72 11.99 -9.05
CA ASP A 47 1.39 13.28 -9.65
C ASP A 47 0.01 13.77 -9.20
N LYS A 48 -0.11 15.06 -8.88
CA LYS A 48 -1.35 15.66 -8.40
C LYS A 48 -2.52 15.51 -9.39
N SER A 49 -2.22 15.43 -10.69
CA SER A 49 -3.23 15.30 -11.76
C SER A 49 -3.75 13.87 -11.89
N PHE A 50 -3.09 12.89 -11.26
CA PHE A 50 -3.43 11.48 -11.39
C PHE A 50 -4.62 11.10 -10.48
N PRO A 51 -5.79 10.69 -11.02
CA PRO A 51 -6.99 10.43 -10.23
C PRO A 51 -6.95 9.04 -9.58
N GLU A 52 -6.01 8.83 -8.66
CA GLU A 52 -5.73 7.55 -7.99
C GLU A 52 -6.98 6.90 -7.40
N LEU A 53 -7.75 7.66 -6.61
CA LEU A 53 -8.93 7.18 -5.91
C LEU A 53 -10.02 6.74 -6.89
N THR A 54 -10.23 7.49 -7.97
CA THR A 54 -11.24 7.18 -8.98
C THR A 54 -10.88 5.87 -9.69
N ILE A 55 -9.61 5.67 -10.04
CA ILE A 55 -9.17 4.43 -10.68
C ILE A 55 -9.31 3.25 -9.72
N TYR A 56 -8.93 3.42 -8.46
CA TYR A 56 -9.12 2.37 -7.45
C TYR A 56 -10.59 1.98 -7.30
N LEU A 57 -11.48 2.95 -7.10
CA LEU A 57 -12.91 2.70 -6.93
C LEU A 57 -13.54 2.05 -8.17
N THR A 58 -13.16 2.48 -9.37
CA THR A 58 -13.69 1.90 -10.63
C THR A 58 -13.28 0.44 -10.78
N VAL A 59 -12.01 0.09 -10.55
CA VAL A 59 -11.55 -1.31 -10.61
C VAL A 59 -12.23 -2.16 -9.54
N CYS A 60 -12.37 -1.65 -8.31
CA CYS A 60 -13.07 -2.36 -7.24
C CYS A 60 -14.55 -2.62 -7.59
N CYS A 61 -15.24 -1.63 -8.16
CA CYS A 61 -16.62 -1.78 -8.63
C CYS A 61 -16.73 -2.81 -9.75
N ILE A 62 -15.82 -2.83 -10.73
CA ILE A 62 -15.82 -3.81 -11.81
C ILE A 62 -15.68 -5.24 -11.24
N ILE A 63 -14.75 -5.46 -10.32
CA ILE A 63 -14.55 -6.77 -9.67
C ILE A 63 -15.79 -7.15 -8.86
N GLY A 64 -16.35 -6.23 -8.08
CA GLY A 64 -17.59 -6.43 -7.33
C GLY A 64 -18.76 -6.84 -8.23
N VAL A 65 -18.94 -6.15 -9.37
CA VAL A 65 -19.99 -6.45 -10.36
C VAL A 65 -19.79 -7.84 -10.97
N ILE A 66 -18.56 -8.25 -11.29
CA ILE A 66 -18.27 -9.59 -11.82
C ILE A 66 -18.72 -10.67 -10.82
N PHE A 67 -18.45 -10.46 -9.53
CA PHE A 67 -18.86 -11.37 -8.46
C PHE A 67 -20.38 -11.40 -8.31
N ALA A 68 -21.03 -10.23 -8.29
CA ALA A 68 -22.48 -10.11 -8.21
C ALA A 68 -23.18 -10.77 -9.41
N ALA A 69 -22.70 -10.53 -10.63
CA ALA A 69 -23.21 -11.14 -11.84
C ALA A 69 -23.10 -12.67 -11.78
N ARG A 70 -21.97 -13.22 -11.33
CA ARG A 70 -21.82 -14.67 -11.12
C ARG A 70 -22.84 -15.23 -10.11
N ALA A 71 -23.12 -14.50 -9.04
CA ALA A 71 -24.13 -14.88 -8.06
C ALA A 71 -25.56 -14.87 -8.64
N VAL A 72 -25.85 -14.00 -9.61
CA VAL A 72 -27.13 -13.96 -10.33
C VAL A 72 -27.25 -15.11 -11.34
N TYR A 73 -26.20 -15.37 -12.13
CA TYR A 73 -26.24 -16.39 -13.20
C TYR A 73 -26.07 -17.84 -12.72
N ARG A 74 -25.44 -18.05 -11.56
CA ARG A 74 -25.33 -19.38 -10.91
C ARG A 74 -25.91 -19.31 -9.51
N PRO A 75 -27.22 -19.06 -9.37
CA PRO A 75 -27.83 -18.87 -8.07
C PRO A 75 -27.78 -20.19 -7.28
N PRO A 76 -27.21 -20.23 -6.08
CA PRO A 76 -27.43 -21.34 -5.17
C PRO A 76 -28.91 -21.34 -4.76
N ALA A 77 -29.50 -22.51 -4.52
CA ALA A 77 -30.93 -22.62 -4.24
C ALA A 77 -31.36 -21.71 -3.06
N GLY A 78 -32.36 -20.86 -3.29
CA GLY A 78 -33.03 -20.01 -2.29
C GLY A 78 -32.35 -18.68 -1.98
N LYS A 79 -32.38 -17.69 -2.89
CA LYS A 79 -31.74 -16.38 -2.65
C LYS A 79 -32.58 -15.13 -2.82
N THR A 80 -32.36 -14.26 -1.84
CA THR A 80 -32.83 -12.89 -1.68
C THR A 80 -31.80 -11.90 -2.27
N PRO A 81 -32.22 -10.68 -2.65
CA PRO A 81 -31.33 -9.62 -3.15
C PRO A 81 -30.17 -9.28 -2.20
N LYS A 82 -30.33 -9.58 -0.90
CA LYS A 82 -29.30 -9.43 0.13
C LYS A 82 -28.01 -10.19 -0.19
N TYR A 83 -28.10 -11.44 -0.65
CA TYR A 83 -26.90 -12.24 -0.95
C TYR A 83 -26.09 -11.66 -2.12
N VAL A 84 -26.77 -11.12 -3.14
CA VAL A 84 -26.09 -10.52 -4.30
C VAL A 84 -25.26 -9.31 -3.86
N PHE A 85 -25.83 -8.48 -2.97
CA PHE A 85 -25.11 -7.36 -2.35
C PHE A 85 -23.94 -7.81 -1.48
N GLU A 86 -24.09 -8.89 -0.70
CA GLU A 86 -22.99 -9.45 0.09
C GLU A 86 -21.84 -9.92 -0.81
N VAL A 87 -22.15 -10.65 -1.89
CA VAL A 87 -21.15 -11.12 -2.86
C VAL A 87 -20.47 -9.95 -3.59
N PHE A 88 -21.22 -8.91 -3.95
CA PHE A 88 -20.65 -7.66 -4.46
C PHE A 88 -19.64 -7.08 -3.47
N GLY A 89 -20.02 -6.95 -2.20
CA GLY A 89 -19.16 -6.41 -1.14
C GLY A 89 -17.88 -7.23 -0.97
N HIS A 90 -17.96 -8.56 -0.98
CA HIS A 90 -16.79 -9.43 -0.93
C HIS A 90 -15.85 -9.21 -2.13
N GLY A 91 -16.40 -9.13 -3.34
CA GLY A 91 -15.62 -8.86 -4.56
C GLY A 91 -14.98 -7.47 -4.54
N PHE A 92 -15.72 -6.45 -4.07
CA PHE A 92 -15.22 -5.08 -3.93
C PHE A 92 -14.06 -5.02 -2.93
N CYS A 93 -14.20 -5.62 -1.74
CA CYS A 93 -13.15 -5.65 -0.73
C CYS A 93 -11.90 -6.39 -1.22
N LEU A 94 -12.08 -7.51 -1.95
CA LEU A 94 -10.97 -8.24 -2.55
C LEU A 94 -10.25 -7.38 -3.61
N GLY A 95 -11.01 -6.70 -4.47
CA GLY A 95 -10.47 -5.77 -5.45
C GLY A 95 -9.67 -4.64 -4.80
N LEU A 96 -10.19 -4.07 -3.71
CA LEU A 96 -9.52 -3.02 -2.97
C LEU A 96 -8.18 -3.50 -2.41
N MET A 97 -8.13 -4.68 -1.78
CA MET A 97 -6.88 -5.25 -1.27
C MET A 97 -5.83 -5.52 -2.36
N LEU A 98 -6.24 -5.76 -3.60
CA LEU A 98 -5.31 -6.05 -4.70
C LEU A 98 -4.77 -4.77 -5.37
N VAL A 99 -5.58 -3.73 -5.44
CA VAL A 99 -5.27 -2.53 -6.22
C VAL A 99 -4.65 -1.42 -5.37
N LEU A 100 -4.91 -1.40 -4.06
CA LEU A 100 -4.36 -0.38 -3.16
C LEU A 100 -2.83 -0.33 -3.23
N ASN A 101 -2.26 0.87 -3.28
CA ASN A 101 -0.82 1.14 -3.44
C ASN A 101 -0.15 0.55 -4.70
N SER A 102 -0.92 0.00 -5.66
CA SER A 102 -0.35 -0.61 -6.88
C SER A 102 0.40 0.41 -7.75
N PHE A 103 -0.07 1.66 -7.81
CA PHE A 103 0.62 2.74 -8.53
C PHE A 103 1.90 3.17 -7.82
N ASP A 104 1.93 3.17 -6.49
CA ASP A 104 3.15 3.46 -5.72
C ASP A 104 4.22 2.40 -5.98
N VAL A 105 3.81 1.13 -6.00
CA VAL A 105 4.68 0.00 -6.37
C VAL A 105 5.18 0.14 -7.80
N TYR A 106 4.33 0.54 -8.73
CA TYR A 106 4.73 0.78 -10.13
C TYR A 106 5.78 1.88 -10.25
N VAL A 107 5.61 3.00 -9.55
CA VAL A 107 6.61 4.09 -9.52
C VAL A 107 7.95 3.61 -8.97
N TYR A 108 7.92 2.77 -7.94
CA TYR A 108 9.13 2.19 -7.36
C TYR A 108 9.87 1.21 -8.30
N LEU A 109 9.13 0.32 -8.98
CA LEU A 109 9.69 -0.74 -9.82
C LEU A 109 10.13 -0.26 -11.20
N PHE A 110 9.45 0.74 -11.77
CA PHE A 110 9.70 1.24 -13.13
C PHE A 110 10.08 2.72 -13.13
N PRO A 111 11.29 3.07 -12.65
CA PRO A 111 11.79 4.44 -12.73
C PRO A 111 12.32 4.76 -14.13
N ASP A 112 11.97 5.92 -14.67
CA ASP A 112 12.52 6.40 -15.93
C ASP A 112 13.94 6.96 -15.73
N LYS A 113 14.15 7.68 -14.61
CA LYS A 113 15.46 8.25 -14.26
C LYS A 113 15.58 8.47 -12.74
N THR A 114 16.82 8.61 -12.29
CA THR A 114 17.14 9.09 -10.94
C THR A 114 17.56 10.54 -11.02
N VAL A 115 16.98 11.38 -10.16
CA VAL A 115 17.24 12.82 -10.09
C VAL A 115 17.69 13.19 -8.69
N GLN A 116 18.47 14.27 -8.62
CA GLN A 116 18.89 14.89 -7.37
C GLN A 116 18.51 16.36 -7.43
N TYR A 117 17.98 16.89 -6.33
CA TYR A 117 17.57 18.28 -6.24
C TYR A 117 17.63 18.79 -4.80
N VAL A 118 17.80 20.09 -4.66
CA VAL A 118 17.64 20.79 -3.39
C VAL A 118 16.18 21.18 -3.23
N SER A 119 15.62 20.88 -2.07
CA SER A 119 14.28 21.29 -1.66
C SER A 119 14.36 22.01 -0.33
N ASP A 120 13.45 22.94 -0.13
CA ASP A 120 13.16 23.44 1.21
C ASP A 120 12.43 22.33 1.99
N TYR A 121 12.47 22.39 3.32
CA TYR A 121 11.83 21.39 4.18
C TYR A 121 11.20 22.01 5.41
N ASP A 122 10.08 21.45 5.85
CA ASP A 122 9.42 21.80 7.11
C ASP A 122 9.36 20.60 8.04
N VAL A 123 9.67 20.82 9.32
CA VAL A 123 9.57 19.78 10.35
C VAL A 123 8.33 20.01 11.20
N VAL A 124 7.51 18.97 11.35
CA VAL A 124 6.25 19.01 12.12
C VAL A 124 6.26 17.94 13.21
N PHE A 125 5.73 18.31 14.38
CA PHE A 125 5.51 17.40 15.51
C PHE A 125 4.04 17.48 15.95
N PRO A 126 3.31 16.36 16.09
CA PRO A 126 3.71 15.00 15.73
C PRO A 126 3.82 14.80 14.21
N GLY A 127 4.48 13.71 13.79
CA GLY A 127 4.56 13.34 12.37
C GLY A 127 3.25 12.76 11.81
N PRO A 128 3.25 12.34 10.52
CA PRO A 128 2.06 11.77 9.90
C PRO A 128 1.59 10.51 10.62
N SER A 129 0.27 10.32 10.73
CA SER A 129 -0.29 9.07 11.26
C SER A 129 0.15 7.88 10.40
N ARG A 130 0.69 6.82 11.02
CA ARG A 130 0.99 5.55 10.34
C ARG A 130 -0.07 4.49 10.66
N GLY A 131 -1.34 4.92 10.73
CA GLY A 131 -2.48 4.08 11.09
C GLY A 131 -2.83 4.15 12.59
N LYS A 132 -3.68 3.21 13.04
CA LYS A 132 -4.24 3.23 14.42
C LYS A 132 -3.21 3.02 15.52
N SER A 133 -2.14 2.25 15.26
CA SER A 133 -1.11 1.88 16.25
C SER A 133 0.28 2.46 15.95
N GLY A 134 0.47 3.06 14.77
CA GLY A 134 1.75 3.60 14.34
C GLY A 134 1.85 5.10 14.63
N HIS A 135 2.63 5.47 15.63
CA HIS A 135 2.96 6.87 15.90
C HIS A 135 4.25 7.24 15.17
N CYS A 136 4.17 8.28 14.34
CA CYS A 136 5.35 8.95 13.83
C CYS A 136 5.70 10.09 14.77
N GLU A 137 6.89 10.08 15.36
CA GLU A 137 7.29 11.12 16.30
C GLU A 137 7.45 12.48 15.62
N ALA A 138 7.96 12.49 14.39
CA ALA A 138 8.28 13.70 13.65
C ALA A 138 8.04 13.51 12.15
N GLY A 139 7.45 14.51 11.50
CA GLY A 139 7.24 14.54 10.06
C GLY A 139 8.17 15.54 9.40
N ILE A 140 8.69 15.21 8.21
CA ILE A 140 9.43 16.15 7.36
C ILE A 140 8.66 16.32 6.06
N TRP A 141 8.20 17.53 5.77
CA TRP A 141 7.65 17.87 4.47
C TRP A 141 8.78 18.16 3.50
N ILE A 142 8.72 17.51 2.34
CA ILE A 142 9.65 17.72 1.23
C ILE A 142 8.81 17.98 -0.03
N ASP A 143 9.19 19.02 -0.77
CA ASP A 143 8.60 19.27 -2.09
C ASP A 143 9.13 18.24 -3.09
N ALA A 144 8.23 17.59 -3.82
CA ALA A 144 8.58 16.76 -4.97
C ALA A 144 8.20 17.51 -6.25
N PRO A 145 9.13 18.29 -6.84
CA PRO A 145 8.82 19.18 -7.96
C PRO A 145 8.36 18.41 -9.20
N TYR A 146 8.84 17.18 -9.38
CA TYR A 146 8.49 16.31 -10.51
C TYR A 146 7.08 15.70 -10.44
N SER A 147 6.43 15.71 -9.27
CA SER A 147 5.06 15.23 -9.07
C SER A 147 4.09 16.33 -8.65
N HIS A 148 4.56 17.58 -8.58
CA HIS A 148 3.78 18.76 -8.16
C HIS A 148 3.02 18.56 -6.83
N ARG A 149 3.60 17.78 -5.92
CA ARG A 149 2.98 17.34 -4.68
C ARG A 149 4.01 17.35 -3.56
N GLN A 150 3.60 17.80 -2.38
CA GLN A 150 4.39 17.67 -1.17
C GLN A 150 4.25 16.27 -0.59
N LYS A 151 5.35 15.74 -0.05
CA LYS A 151 5.33 14.46 0.67
C LYS A 151 5.84 14.65 2.09
N GLN A 152 5.05 14.20 3.05
CA GLN A 152 5.48 14.11 4.43
C GLN A 152 6.16 12.75 4.67
N LEU A 153 7.44 12.79 4.98
CA LEU A 153 8.20 11.62 5.41
C LEU A 153 8.13 11.49 6.93
N CYS A 154 8.13 10.24 7.40
CA CYS A 154 8.19 9.95 8.82
C CYS A 154 9.64 9.79 9.29
N THR A 155 10.02 10.50 10.34
CA THR A 155 11.31 10.37 11.04
C THR A 155 11.09 10.27 12.55
N ASN A 156 12.15 9.97 13.29
CA ASN A 156 12.16 10.03 14.75
C ASN A 156 12.93 11.29 15.23
N LYS A 157 12.75 11.65 16.50
CA LYS A 157 13.41 12.83 17.07
C LYS A 157 14.93 12.69 17.04
N THR A 158 15.45 11.52 17.40
CA THR A 158 16.88 11.26 17.53
C THR A 158 17.63 11.41 16.20
N ASP A 159 17.13 10.82 15.11
CA ASP A 159 17.67 10.96 13.75
C ASP A 159 17.61 12.41 13.29
N LEU A 160 16.53 13.13 13.60
CA LEU A 160 16.44 14.55 13.27
C LEU A 160 17.53 15.35 14.00
N PHE A 161 17.72 15.14 15.30
CA PHE A 161 18.76 15.83 16.08
C PHE A 161 20.19 15.46 15.64
N LEU A 162 20.42 14.21 15.23
CA LEU A 162 21.74 13.76 14.76
C LEU A 162 22.08 14.28 13.36
N ARG A 163 21.09 14.29 12.45
CA ARG A 163 21.31 14.64 11.04
C ARG A 163 21.15 16.13 10.74
N ARG A 164 20.26 16.84 11.47
CA ARG A 164 19.99 18.27 11.26
C ARG A 164 20.78 19.11 12.26
N LYS A 165 21.74 19.89 11.77
CA LYS A 165 22.48 20.88 12.56
C LYS A 165 21.82 22.26 12.44
N GLN A 166 22.08 23.12 13.44
CA GLN A 166 21.60 24.50 13.41
C GLN A 166 22.15 25.23 12.17
N GLY A 167 21.29 25.97 11.49
CA GLY A 167 21.61 26.70 10.25
C GLY A 167 21.40 25.91 8.95
N MET A 168 21.07 24.61 9.01
CA MET A 168 20.69 23.85 7.81
C MET A 168 19.25 24.17 7.41
N ASP A 169 19.07 24.79 6.26
CA ASP A 169 17.81 25.32 5.72
C ASP A 169 17.36 24.62 4.41
N GLY A 170 18.14 23.67 3.90
CA GLY A 170 17.78 22.85 2.74
C GLY A 170 17.90 21.34 2.99
N VAL A 171 17.25 20.57 2.13
CA VAL A 171 17.48 19.12 1.98
C VAL A 171 17.91 18.80 0.56
N TRP A 172 19.01 18.05 0.44
CA TRP A 172 19.42 17.39 -0.78
C TRP A 172 18.65 16.07 -0.91
N VAL A 173 17.79 15.96 -1.90
CA VAL A 173 16.89 14.82 -2.11
C VAL A 173 17.37 14.01 -3.30
N THR A 174 17.49 12.69 -3.10
CA THR A 174 17.68 11.73 -4.20
C THR A 174 16.36 11.00 -4.44
N ALA A 175 15.82 11.11 -5.64
CA ALA A 175 14.55 10.52 -5.99
C ALA A 175 14.59 9.78 -7.33
N ARG A 176 13.81 8.71 -7.42
CA ARG A 176 13.52 8.01 -8.67
C ARG A 176 12.20 8.53 -9.21
N VAL A 177 12.18 8.96 -10.46
CA VAL A 177 11.00 9.58 -11.08
C VAL A 177 10.57 8.80 -12.31
N ASN A 178 9.27 8.79 -12.55
CA ASN A 178 8.68 8.37 -13.80
C ASN A 178 7.48 9.26 -14.14
N LYS A 179 6.79 8.94 -15.24
CA LYS A 179 5.60 9.69 -15.69
C LYS A 179 4.43 9.72 -14.69
N LEU A 180 4.35 8.78 -13.75
CA LEU A 180 3.25 8.70 -12.78
C LEU A 180 3.59 9.37 -11.45
N GLY A 181 4.87 9.48 -11.09
CA GLY A 181 5.25 10.10 -9.84
C GLY A 181 6.73 9.98 -9.47
N THR A 182 6.98 10.27 -8.21
CA THR A 182 8.31 10.36 -7.61
C THR A 182 8.42 9.45 -6.40
N TYR A 183 9.43 8.58 -6.36
CA TYR A 183 9.82 7.81 -5.18
C TYR A 183 11.07 8.42 -4.54
N ILE A 184 10.94 8.89 -3.31
CA ILE A 184 12.06 9.46 -2.55
C ILE A 184 12.92 8.33 -1.99
N VAL A 185 14.15 8.21 -2.48
CA VAL A 185 15.11 7.18 -2.05
C VAL A 185 15.74 7.59 -0.73
N ASP A 186 16.30 8.80 -0.70
CA ASP A 186 17.03 9.33 0.45
C ASP A 186 17.02 10.86 0.46
N TYR A 187 17.31 11.43 1.62
CA TYR A 187 17.47 12.87 1.79
C TYR A 187 18.57 13.18 2.82
N THR A 188 19.30 14.28 2.60
CA THR A 188 20.35 14.77 3.51
C THR A 188 20.16 16.25 3.77
N PHE A 189 20.24 16.69 5.02
CA PHE A 189 20.17 18.11 5.36
C PHE A 189 21.46 18.83 4.92
N ILE A 190 21.30 20.03 4.35
CA ILE A 190 22.39 20.85 3.82
C ILE A 190 22.24 22.31 4.24
N TYR A 191 23.33 23.07 4.09
CA TYR A 191 23.33 24.53 4.14
C TYR A 191 23.13 25.06 2.71
N LYS A 192 22.14 25.92 2.50
CA LYS A 192 21.81 26.52 1.20
C LYS A 192 22.43 27.89 1.04
#